data_AF-A0AAU5YGS3-F1
#
_entry.id   AF-A0AAU5YGS3-F1
#
_cell.length_a   1.000
_cell.length_b   1.000
_cell.length_c   1.000
_cell.angle_alpha   90.00
_cell.angle_beta   90.00
_cell.angle_gamma   90.00
#
_symmetry.space_group_name_H-M   'P 1'
#
loop_
_entity.id
_entity.type
_entity.pdbx_description
1 polymer ?
#
loop_
_entity_poly.entity_id
_entity_poly.type
_entity_poly.pdbx_seq_one_letter_code
_entity_poly.pdbx_strand_id
1 'polypeptide(L)' 'MTDEQSDPTPALALTNLQRDRVNFARCDLEAARTEDLGQLPPAGLIFLVERMRGRLGDILDLVDELADN' A
#
# COMPACT_ATOMS: atom_id res chain seq x y z
N MET A 1 -21.73 35.74 1.26
CA MET A 1 -20.98 34.95 2.26
C MET A 1 -20.30 33.87 1.47
N THR A 2 -18.99 33.99 1.30
CA THR A 2 -18.17 33.33 0.27
C THR A 2 -18.12 31.81 0.46
N ASP A 3 -18.47 31.07 -0.59
CA ASP A 3 -18.13 29.67 -0.75
C ASP A 3 -16.61 29.53 -0.75
N GLU A 4 -16.05 28.99 0.34
CA GLU A 4 -14.72 28.39 0.33
C GLU A 4 -14.78 27.15 -0.56
N GLN A 5 -14.59 27.33 -1.87
CA GLN A 5 -14.24 26.24 -2.75
C GLN A 5 -12.88 25.70 -2.27
N SER A 6 -12.90 24.54 -1.63
CA SER A 6 -11.71 23.72 -1.40
C SER A 6 -11.00 23.55 -2.73
N ASP A 7 -9.85 24.21 -2.87
CA ASP A 7 -8.96 24.08 -4.01
C ASP A 7 -8.68 22.57 -4.20
N PRO A 8 -8.92 21.96 -5.38
CA PRO A 8 -8.58 20.57 -5.58
C PRO A 8 -7.07 20.46 -5.47
N THR A 9 -6.59 19.90 -4.36
CA THR A 9 -5.17 19.56 -4.17
C THR A 9 -4.73 18.86 -5.46
N PRO A 10 -3.70 19.36 -6.17
CA PRO A 10 -3.24 18.72 -7.38
C PRO A 10 -2.92 17.27 -7.02
N ALA A 11 -3.68 16.32 -7.59
CA ALA A 11 -3.43 14.91 -7.37
C ALA A 11 -2.01 14.65 -7.85
N LEU A 12 -1.06 14.51 -6.92
CA LEU A 12 0.32 14.18 -7.22
C LEU A 12 0.30 12.90 -8.05
N ALA A 13 0.59 13.05 -9.34
CA ALA A 13 0.55 11.95 -10.27
C ALA A 13 1.74 11.05 -9.95
N LEU A 14 1.45 9.85 -9.42
CA LEU A 14 2.49 8.86 -9.14
C LEU A 14 3.30 8.57 -10.40
N THR A 15 4.62 8.47 -10.24
CA THR A 15 5.47 7.91 -11.28
C THR A 15 5.10 6.45 -11.54
N ASN A 16 5.54 5.89 -12.67
CA ASN A 16 5.26 4.49 -12.98
C ASN A 16 5.79 3.55 -11.88
N LEU A 17 6.99 3.81 -11.35
CA LEU A 17 7.57 3.01 -10.27
C LEU A 17 6.76 3.11 -8.97
N GLN A 18 6.31 4.30 -8.60
CA GLN A 18 5.47 4.51 -7.42
C GLN A 18 4.11 3.81 -7.58
N ARG A 19 3.52 3.86 -8.79
CA ARG A 19 2.29 3.13 -9.11
C ARG A 19 2.47 1.62 -9.01
N ASP A 20 3.60 1.10 -9.49
CA ASP A 20 3.93 -0.32 -9.40
C ASP A 20 4.07 -0.76 -7.95
N ARG A 21 4.72 0.02 -7.09
CA ARG A 21 4.79 -0.24 -5.62
C ARG A 21 3.39 -0.37 -5.01
N VAL A 22 2.49 0.55 -5.31
CA VAL A 22 1.09 0.50 -4.85
C VAL A 22 0.37 -0.73 -5.38
N ASN A 23 0.56 -1.06 -6.66
CA ASN A 23 -0.09 -2.21 -7.28
C ASN A 23 0.39 -3.53 -6.64
N PHE A 24 1.70 -3.70 -6.44
CA PHE A 24 2.23 -4.89 -5.76
C PHE A 24 1.70 -5.02 -4.33
N ALA A 25 1.65 -3.93 -3.57
CA ALA A 25 1.09 -3.95 -2.21
C ALA A 25 -0.40 -4.35 -2.21
N ARG A 26 -1.19 -3.83 -3.16
CA ARG A 26 -2.61 -4.17 -3.30
C ARG A 26 -2.82 -5.63 -3.71
N CYS A 27 -2.08 -6.12 -4.70
CA CYS A 27 -2.16 -7.53 -5.13
C CYS A 27 -1.79 -8.47 -3.99
N ASP A 28 -0.75 -8.14 -3.23
CA ASP A 28 -0.29 -8.95 -2.10
C ASP A 28 -1.30 -8.96 -0.96
N LEU A 29 -1.92 -7.81 -0.65
CA LEU A 29 -2.98 -7.71 0.34
C LEU A 29 -4.21 -8.50 -0.07
N GLU A 30 -4.62 -8.43 -1.33
CA GLU A 30 -5.77 -9.18 -1.83
C GLU A 30 -5.51 -10.69 -1.77
N ALA A 31 -4.33 -11.14 -2.20
CA ALA A 31 -3.93 -12.54 -2.08
C ALA A 31 -3.97 -13.01 -0.62
N ALA A 32 -3.45 -12.21 0.31
CA ALA A 32 -3.47 -12.54 1.74
C ALA A 32 -4.89 -12.59 2.32
N ARG A 33 -5.82 -11.75 1.84
CA ARG A 33 -7.23 -11.75 2.28
C ARG A 33 -7.99 -12.98 1.83
N THR A 34 -7.63 -13.53 0.66
CA THR A 34 -8.27 -14.72 0.11
C THR A 34 -7.72 -16.04 0.65
N GLU A 35 -6.65 -15.96 1.44
CA GLU A 35 -5.96 -17.13 2.00
C GLU A 35 -6.74 -17.76 3.16
N ASP A 36 -6.83 -19.10 3.20
CA ASP A 36 -7.38 -19.81 4.36
C ASP A 36 -6.30 -20.00 5.42
N LEU A 37 -6.23 -19.03 6.35
CA LEU A 37 -5.25 -19.02 7.42
C LEU A 37 -5.30 -20.27 8.32
N GLY A 38 -6.45 -20.95 8.40
CA GLY A 38 -6.62 -22.17 9.19
C GLY A 38 -5.96 -23.40 8.57
N GLN A 39 -5.67 -23.35 7.27
CA GLN A 39 -5.02 -24.43 6.51
C GLN A 39 -3.54 -24.18 6.26
N LEU A 40 -3.04 -22.96 6.53
CA LEU A 40 -1.64 -22.65 6.37
C LEU A 40 -0.79 -23.30 7.48
N PRO A 41 0.35 -23.93 7.13
CA PRO A 41 1.31 -24.34 8.13
C PRO A 41 1.90 -23.09 8.83
N PRO A 42 2.44 -23.22 10.06
CA PRO A 42 3.02 -22.10 10.78
C PRO A 42 4.06 -21.30 9.97
N ALA A 43 4.89 -21.98 9.19
CA ALA A 43 5.86 -21.33 8.30
C ALA A 43 5.20 -20.47 7.21
N GLY A 44 4.06 -20.91 6.67
CA GLY A 44 3.29 -20.15 5.70
C GLY A 44 2.66 -18.90 6.30
N LEU A 45 2.14 -19.00 7.53
CA LEU A 45 1.63 -17.85 8.29
C LEU A 45 2.73 -16.82 8.56
N ILE A 46 3.91 -17.26 9.01
CA ILE A 46 5.06 -16.38 9.23
C ILE A 46 5.42 -15.66 7.92
N PHE A 47 5.54 -16.40 6.82
CA PHE A 47 5.88 -15.80 5.54
C PHE A 47 4.86 -14.76 5.07
N LEU A 48 3.56 -15.05 5.22
CA LEU A 48 2.49 -14.14 4.86
C LEU A 48 2.57 -12.84 5.69
N VAL A 49 2.77 -12.95 7.00
CA VAL A 49 2.90 -11.78 7.89
C VAL A 49 4.14 -10.97 7.55
N GLU A 50 5.29 -11.61 7.33
CA GLU A 50 6.54 -10.94 6.96
C GLU A 50 6.43 -10.20 5.62
N ARG A 51 5.77 -10.83 4.63
CA ARG A 51 5.48 -10.19 3.34
C ARG A 51 4.59 -8.96 3.51
N MET A 52 3.51 -9.07 4.30
CA MET A 52 2.62 -7.93 4.57
C MET A 52 3.34 -6.80 5.30
N ARG A 53 4.21 -7.12 6.27
CA ARG A 53 5.03 -6.13 6.96
C ARG A 53 5.95 -5.39 6.00
N GLY A 54 6.62 -6.11 5.10
CA GLY A 54 7.45 -5.50 4.05
C GLY A 54 6.66 -4.56 3.16
N ARG A 55 5.48 -4.99 2.67
CA ARG A 55 4.61 -4.14 1.83
C ARG A 55 4.10 -2.90 2.55
N LEU A 56 3.78 -3.01 3.83
CA LEU A 56 3.39 -1.84 4.61
C LEU A 56 4.56 -0.85 4.74
N GLY A 57 5.77 -1.35 5.01
CA GLY A 57 6.99 -0.52 5.00
C GLY A 57 7.20 0.18 3.66
N ASP A 58 7.14 -0.55 2.56
CA ASP A 58 7.29 -0.01 1.20
C ASP A 58 6.28 1.13 0.92
N ILE A 59 5.06 1.05 1.46
CA ILE A 59 4.02 2.08 1.27
C ILE A 59 4.22 3.28 2.20
N LEU A 60 4.67 3.06 3.43
CA LEU A 60 5.03 4.16 4.33
C LEU A 60 6.19 4.98 3.76
N ASP A 61 7.24 4.30 3.27
CA ASP A 61 8.37 4.95 2.61
C ASP A 61 7.92 5.76 1.37
N LEU A 62 6.89 5.29 0.65
CA LEU A 62 6.32 6.03 -0.47
C LEU A 62 5.55 7.27 -0.01
N VAL A 63 4.83 7.19 1.10
CA VAL A 63 4.12 8.35 1.67
C VAL A 63 5.13 9.42 2.09
N ASP A 64 6.22 9.02 2.74
CA ASP A 64 7.29 9.94 3.12
C ASP A 64 7.95 10.57 1.88
N GLU A 65 8.25 9.76 0.85
CA GLU A 65 8.77 10.24 -0.45
C GLU A 65 7.86 11.29 -1.11
N LEU A 66 6.54 11.14 -1.00
CA LEU A 66 5.56 12.08 -1.58
C LEU A 66 5.34 13.33 -0.71
N ALA A 67 5.63 13.26 0.59
CA ALA A 67 5.51 14.38 1.51
C ALA A 67 6.75 15.31 1.46
N ASP A 68 7.91 14.76 1.09
CA ASP A 68 9.17 15.50 0.96
C ASP A 68 9.36 16.18 -0.42
N ASN A 69 8.45 15.97 -1.38
CA ASN A 69 8.43 16.59 -2.72
C ASN A 69 7.36 17.67 -2.86
#